data_AF-A0A8H7M9J9-F1
#
_entry.id   AF-A0A8H7M9J9-F1
#
_cell.length_a   1.000
_cell.length_b   1.000
_cell.length_c   1.000
_cell.angle_alpha   90.00
_cell.angle_beta   90.00
_cell.angle_gamma   90.00
#
_symmetry.space_group_name_H-M   'P 1'
#
loop_
_entity.id
_entity.type
_entity.pdbx_description
1 polymer ?
#
loop_
_entity_poly.entity_id
_entity_poly.type
_entity_poly.pdbx_seq_one_letter_code
_entity_poly.pdbx_strand_id
1 'polypeptide(L)'
;MHIGALELSETRHPTRSGGMATAADQRSTEPDFSTRTHAFCAPATFRISQLVTEAIPELDLVIEDVLCPGATLFLTLVQPGKLLQDAVAGVLMELYDKETVPKRVKFLRVIIKETNGVAATSGDEIRKTIVFNAKYIAQVGRRAKDEILGVIRHEVVHCFQHDAQGTAPGGLIEGVADFVRLRAGFAPPHWKREMAVVVGLWV
;
A
#
# COMPACT_ATOMS: atom_id res chain seq x y z
N MET A 1 0.97 8.60 -21.64
CA MET A 1 0.34 7.27 -21.77
C MET A 1 -0.71 7.15 -20.68
N HIS A 2 -1.92 6.70 -21.01
CA HIS A 2 -2.99 6.38 -20.05
C HIS A 2 -2.77 4.94 -19.59
N ILE A 3 -2.40 4.75 -18.32
CA ILE A 3 -2.32 3.42 -17.69
C ILE A 3 -3.67 3.20 -16.99
N GLY A 4 -4.26 2.03 -17.20
CA GLY A 4 -5.68 1.74 -16.98
C GLY A 4 -6.12 1.79 -15.51
N ALA A 5 -7.34 2.29 -15.29
CA ALA A 5 -7.98 2.31 -13.98
C ALA A 5 -8.34 0.89 -13.50
N LEU A 6 -7.99 0.55 -12.25
CA LEU A 6 -8.60 -0.60 -11.55
C LEU A 6 -10.09 -0.33 -11.29
N GLU A 7 -10.96 -1.30 -11.57
CA GLU A 7 -12.37 -1.32 -11.17
C GLU A 7 -12.69 -2.71 -10.60
N LEU A 8 -13.27 -2.79 -9.39
CA LEU A 8 -13.65 -4.03 -8.72
C LEU A 8 -15.14 -4.02 -8.38
N SER A 9 -15.82 -5.10 -8.73
CA SER A 9 -17.26 -5.31 -8.60
C SER A 9 -17.68 -5.67 -7.16
N GLU A 10 -18.71 -4.99 -6.64
CA GLU A 10 -19.34 -5.27 -5.34
C GLU A 10 -20.37 -6.38 -5.43
N THR A 11 -20.41 -7.26 -4.43
CA THR A 11 -21.60 -8.06 -4.07
C THR A 11 -21.87 -7.93 -2.57
N ARG A 12 -23.14 -7.64 -2.21
CA ARG A 12 -23.61 -7.31 -0.84
C ARG A 12 -24.29 -8.49 -0.12
N HIS A 13 -24.01 -8.57 1.20
CA HIS A 13 -24.87 -8.94 2.37
C HIS A 13 -25.47 -10.38 2.50
N PRO A 14 -25.94 -10.84 3.69
CA PRO A 14 -26.22 -10.15 4.97
C PRO A 14 -25.70 -10.81 6.28
N THR A 15 -25.99 -10.11 7.38
CA THR A 15 -25.69 -10.34 8.81
C THR A 15 -26.55 -11.42 9.48
N ARG A 16 -26.05 -12.01 10.59
CA ARG A 16 -26.89 -12.70 11.59
C ARG A 16 -26.40 -12.47 13.02
N SER A 17 -27.36 -12.22 13.89
CA SER A 17 -27.30 -11.86 15.31
C SER A 17 -27.55 -13.07 16.24
N GLY A 18 -27.22 -12.88 17.54
CA GLY A 18 -27.61 -13.74 18.68
C GLY A 18 -26.39 -14.41 19.33
N GLY A 19 -26.23 -14.50 20.65
CA GLY A 19 -27.06 -14.17 21.80
C GLY A 19 -26.23 -14.35 23.09
N MET A 20 -26.72 -13.77 24.17
CA MET A 20 -26.06 -13.64 25.48
C MET A 20 -26.37 -14.85 26.38
N ALA A 21 -25.40 -15.37 27.13
CA ALA A 21 -25.61 -16.29 28.25
C ALA A 21 -24.57 -16.07 29.36
N THR A 22 -25.04 -16.16 30.60
CA THR A 22 -24.39 -15.75 31.86
C THR A 22 -23.86 -16.92 32.69
N ALA A 23 -22.91 -16.57 33.58
CA ALA A 23 -22.54 -17.20 34.86
C ALA A 23 -21.71 -18.52 34.85
N ALA A 24 -20.51 -18.49 35.45
CA ALA A 24 -20.26 -18.95 36.82
C ALA A 24 -18.76 -18.98 37.15
N ASP A 25 -18.48 -18.62 38.39
CA ASP A 25 -17.20 -18.55 39.11
C ASP A 25 -16.66 -19.95 39.45
N GLN A 26 -15.42 -20.28 39.05
CA GLN A 26 -14.58 -21.29 39.72
C GLN A 26 -13.10 -20.93 39.61
N ARG A 27 -12.52 -20.70 40.78
CA ARG A 27 -11.11 -20.44 41.09
C ARG A 27 -10.32 -21.76 41.09
N SER A 28 -9.28 -21.86 40.26
CA SER A 28 -8.25 -22.90 40.40
C SER A 28 -6.89 -22.46 39.82
N THR A 29 -5.95 -22.21 40.73
CA THR A 29 -4.50 -22.50 40.66
C THR A 29 -3.72 -22.13 39.40
N GLU A 30 -3.07 -20.96 39.46
CA GLU A 30 -1.97 -20.50 38.59
C GLU A 30 -0.69 -21.34 38.81
N PRO A 31 0.03 -21.77 37.76
CA PRO A 31 1.44 -22.10 37.87
C PRO A 31 2.32 -20.86 37.68
N ASP A 32 3.18 -20.62 38.66
CA ASP A 32 4.27 -19.65 38.67
C ASP A 32 5.21 -19.84 37.47
N PHE A 33 5.16 -18.93 36.50
CA PHE A 33 6.13 -18.85 35.41
C PHE A 33 7.03 -17.64 35.58
N SER A 34 7.99 -17.80 36.49
CA SER A 34 9.14 -16.92 36.63
C SER A 34 9.85 -16.72 35.27
N THR A 35 9.83 -15.47 34.82
CA THR A 35 10.89 -14.77 34.08
C THR A 35 11.46 -15.49 32.85
N ARG A 36 10.72 -15.42 31.74
CA ARG A 36 11.34 -15.34 30.42
C ARG A 36 11.01 -13.97 29.83
N THR A 37 11.82 -12.99 30.17
CA THR A 37 11.87 -11.71 29.45
C THR A 37 12.32 -12.04 28.02
N HIS A 38 11.36 -12.34 27.15
CA HIS A 38 11.58 -12.21 25.72
C HIS A 38 11.97 -10.76 25.54
N ALA A 39 13.25 -10.53 25.29
CA ALA A 39 13.74 -9.24 24.86
C ALA A 39 12.80 -8.79 23.73
N PHE A 40 11.97 -7.79 24.03
CA PHE A 40 11.29 -7.03 23.00
C PHE A 40 12.43 -6.48 22.16
N CYS A 41 12.69 -7.13 21.01
CA CYS A 41 13.53 -6.57 20.00
C CYS A 41 12.81 -5.27 19.61
N ALA A 42 13.34 -4.14 20.08
CA ALA A 42 12.90 -2.85 19.58
C ALA A 42 12.91 -2.95 18.04
N PRO A 43 11.86 -2.47 17.34
CA PRO A 43 11.87 -2.49 15.89
C PRO A 43 13.14 -1.76 15.45
N ALA A 44 13.99 -2.47 14.68
CA ALA A 44 15.19 -1.90 14.15
C ALA A 44 14.81 -0.57 13.50
N THR A 45 15.37 0.53 14.00
CA THR A 45 15.19 1.83 13.37
C THR A 45 15.73 1.70 11.97
N PHE A 46 14.81 1.63 11.01
CA PHE A 46 15.11 1.44 9.61
C PHE A 46 15.87 2.68 9.15
N ARG A 47 17.20 2.61 9.15
CA ARG A 47 18.02 3.65 8.54
C ARG A 47 17.83 3.52 7.05
N ILE A 48 17.08 4.46 6.49
CA ILE A 48 17.10 4.71 5.05
C ILE A 48 18.57 4.92 4.66
N SER A 49 19.07 4.12 3.72
CA SER A 49 20.46 4.23 3.28
C SER A 49 20.65 5.60 2.61
N GLN A 50 21.86 6.17 2.72
CA GLN A 50 22.16 7.46 2.09
C GLN A 50 21.82 7.48 0.60
N LEU A 51 22.03 6.35 -0.10
CA LEU A 51 21.68 6.17 -1.50
C LEU A 51 20.19 6.37 -1.78
N VAL A 52 19.32 5.85 -0.91
CA VAL A 52 17.87 6.02 -1.04
C VAL A 52 17.50 7.47 -0.73
N THR A 53 18.14 8.10 0.26
CA THR A 53 17.93 9.52 0.56
C THR A 53 18.27 10.42 -0.64
N GLU A 54 19.37 10.15 -1.34
CA GLU A 54 19.80 10.91 -2.52
C GLU A 54 18.92 10.66 -3.76
N ALA A 55 18.20 9.54 -3.81
CA ALA A 55 17.33 9.15 -4.91
C ALA A 55 15.85 9.57 -4.71
N ILE A 56 15.46 10.03 -3.52
CA ILE A 56 14.13 10.57 -3.28
C ILE A 56 13.97 11.88 -4.09
N PRO A 57 12.97 11.98 -4.99
CA PRO A 57 12.71 13.21 -5.73
C PRO A 57 12.10 14.28 -4.82
N GLU A 58 11.96 15.49 -5.35
CA GLU A 58 11.07 16.48 -4.73
C GLU A 58 9.63 15.93 -4.70
N LEU A 59 9.02 15.96 -3.51
CA LEU A 59 7.69 15.42 -3.26
C LEU A 59 6.71 16.57 -3.09
N ASP A 60 5.62 16.54 -3.87
CA ASP A 60 4.58 17.55 -3.85
C ASP A 60 3.19 16.91 -3.69
N LEU A 61 2.28 17.63 -3.04
CA LEU A 61 0.90 17.23 -2.83
C LEU A 61 -0.04 18.37 -3.20
N VAL A 62 -0.94 18.09 -4.13
CA VAL A 62 -2.06 18.97 -4.47
C VAL A 62 -3.36 18.29 -4.07
N ILE A 63 -4.24 19.02 -3.39
CA ILE A 63 -5.61 18.59 -3.10
C ILE A 63 -6.52 19.60 -3.76
N GLU A 64 -7.22 19.22 -4.83
CA GLU A 64 -8.01 20.16 -5.64
C GLU A 64 -9.24 20.68 -4.90
N ASP A 65 -9.88 19.82 -4.09
CA ASP A 65 -10.97 20.20 -3.19
C ASP A 65 -10.73 19.59 -1.81
N VAL A 66 -10.34 20.43 -0.85
CA VAL A 66 -10.05 20.02 0.53
C VAL A 66 -11.29 19.65 1.34
N LEU A 67 -12.48 20.09 0.90
CA LEU A 67 -13.74 19.84 1.60
C LEU A 67 -14.44 18.58 1.11
N CYS A 68 -14.01 17.98 -0.01
CA CYS A 68 -14.61 16.73 -0.47
C CYS A 68 -14.36 15.59 0.56
N PRO A 69 -15.31 14.63 0.70
CA PRO A 69 -15.21 13.59 1.73
C PRO A 69 -13.92 12.77 1.65
N GLY A 70 -13.45 12.47 0.43
CA GLY A 70 -12.22 11.71 0.22
C GLY A 70 -10.96 12.44 0.65
N ALA A 71 -10.85 13.75 0.36
CA ALA A 71 -9.71 14.56 0.78
C ALA A 71 -9.68 14.73 2.30
N THR A 72 -10.83 15.00 2.92
CA THR A 72 -10.95 15.09 4.38
C THR A 72 -10.52 13.77 5.05
N LEU A 73 -11.00 12.63 4.51
CA LEU A 73 -10.62 11.31 5.02
C LEU A 73 -9.14 11.03 4.83
N PHE A 74 -8.56 11.36 3.67
CA PHE A 74 -7.12 11.23 3.41
C PHE A 74 -6.30 11.99 4.45
N LEU A 75 -6.56 13.28 4.64
CA LEU A 75 -5.84 14.12 5.61
C LEU A 75 -6.04 13.67 7.07
N THR A 76 -7.16 13.03 7.38
CA THR A 76 -7.43 12.50 8.72
C THR A 76 -6.63 11.24 9.01
N LEU A 77 -6.42 10.38 8.01
CA LEU A 77 -5.85 9.05 8.21
C LEU A 77 -4.32 8.99 8.07
N VAL A 78 -3.72 9.94 7.36
CA VAL A 78 -2.29 9.91 7.02
C VAL A 78 -1.59 11.24 7.33
N GLN A 79 -0.29 11.16 7.56
CA GLN A 79 0.60 12.33 7.52
C GLN A 79 1.23 12.38 6.12
N PRO A 80 0.82 13.29 5.22
CA PRO A 80 1.12 13.14 3.81
C PRO A 80 2.61 13.15 3.47
N GLY A 81 3.40 14.03 4.10
CA GLY A 81 4.85 14.07 3.90
C GLY A 81 5.53 12.74 4.26
N LYS A 82 5.17 12.16 5.42
CA LYS A 82 5.68 10.86 5.85
C LYS A 82 5.23 9.73 4.92
N LEU A 83 3.95 9.74 4.52
CA LEU A 83 3.41 8.74 3.60
C LEU A 83 4.17 8.72 2.27
N LEU A 84 4.41 9.89 1.65
CA LEU A 84 5.11 9.96 0.37
C LEU A 84 6.58 9.55 0.51
N GLN A 85 7.24 10.00 1.59
CA GLN A 85 8.63 9.61 1.87
C GLN A 85 8.78 8.10 2.09
N ASP A 86 7.91 7.50 2.90
CA ASP A 86 7.93 6.05 3.17
C ASP A 86 7.59 5.25 1.91
N ALA A 87 6.63 5.73 1.10
CA ALA A 87 6.23 5.08 -0.14
C ALA A 87 7.42 5.02 -1.11
N VAL A 88 8.08 6.15 -1.39
CA VAL A 88 9.26 6.21 -2.27
C VAL A 88 10.41 5.40 -1.70
N ALA A 89 10.79 5.64 -0.44
CA ALA A 89 11.95 4.96 0.16
C ALA A 89 11.79 3.44 0.10
N GLY A 90 10.60 2.92 0.42
CA GLY A 90 10.42 1.48 0.37
C GLY A 90 10.26 0.92 -1.05
N VAL A 91 9.80 1.67 -2.07
CA VAL A 91 9.90 1.19 -3.47
C VAL A 91 11.36 1.08 -3.86
N LEU A 92 12.14 2.14 -3.58
CA LEU A 92 13.56 2.17 -3.91
C LEU A 92 14.32 1.02 -3.24
N MET A 93 14.00 0.71 -1.98
CA MET A 93 14.64 -0.38 -1.24
C MET A 93 14.15 -1.79 -1.61
N GLU A 94 12.93 -1.94 -2.10
CA GLU A 94 12.42 -3.26 -2.51
C GLU A 94 12.90 -3.64 -3.91
N LEU A 95 13.05 -2.68 -4.82
CA LEU A 95 13.32 -2.96 -6.25
C LEU A 95 14.76 -2.70 -6.69
N TYR A 96 15.54 -1.88 -5.98
CA TYR A 96 16.83 -1.42 -6.49
C TYR A 96 17.96 -1.56 -5.47
N ASP A 97 19.17 -1.69 -6.01
CA ASP A 97 20.43 -1.64 -5.29
C ASP A 97 21.21 -0.35 -5.64
N LYS A 98 22.45 -0.26 -5.16
CA LYS A 98 23.29 0.93 -5.35
C LYS A 98 23.65 1.18 -6.82
N GLU A 99 23.69 0.14 -7.65
CA GLU A 99 24.00 0.23 -9.07
C GLU A 99 22.78 0.57 -9.92
N THR A 100 21.61 0.10 -9.52
CA THR A 100 20.38 0.14 -10.31
C THR A 100 19.39 1.22 -9.89
N VAL A 101 19.62 1.90 -8.75
CA VAL A 101 18.72 2.96 -8.26
C VAL A 101 18.50 4.05 -9.32
N PRO A 102 17.24 4.36 -9.67
CA PRO A 102 16.93 5.33 -10.72
C PRO A 102 17.25 6.76 -10.25
N LYS A 103 17.99 7.50 -11.08
CA LYS A 103 18.45 8.87 -10.75
C LYS A 103 17.73 9.97 -11.52
N ARG A 104 16.84 9.61 -12.45
CA ARG A 104 16.26 10.54 -13.45
C ARG A 104 15.01 11.23 -12.95
N VAL A 105 14.18 10.53 -12.18
CA VAL A 105 12.98 11.12 -11.57
C VAL A 105 13.42 12.16 -10.54
N LYS A 106 13.06 13.42 -10.77
CA LYS A 106 13.41 14.56 -9.91
C LYS A 106 12.20 15.16 -9.20
N PHE A 107 10.99 14.93 -9.72
CA PHE A 107 9.76 15.46 -9.15
C PHE A 107 8.67 14.39 -9.17
N LEU A 108 7.99 14.20 -8.04
CA LEU A 108 6.83 13.34 -7.92
C LEU A 108 5.72 14.12 -7.22
N ARG A 109 4.64 14.37 -7.96
CA ARG A 109 3.44 15.02 -7.44
C ARG A 109 2.32 14.02 -7.24
N VAL A 110 1.67 14.07 -6.09
CA VAL A 110 0.37 13.41 -5.89
C VAL A 110 -0.73 14.46 -5.94
N ILE A 111 -1.80 14.16 -6.69
CA ILE A 111 -2.99 14.99 -6.79
C ILE A 111 -4.18 14.19 -6.26
N ILE A 112 -4.78 14.67 -5.17
CA ILE A 112 -6.05 14.15 -4.67
C ILE A 112 -7.18 14.97 -5.27
N LYS A 113 -8.03 14.32 -6.07
CA LYS A 113 -9.19 14.98 -6.69
C LYS A 113 -10.28 13.99 -7.02
N GLU A 114 -11.50 14.49 -7.23
CA GLU A 114 -12.57 13.66 -7.77
C GLU A 114 -12.32 13.35 -9.25
N THR A 115 -12.29 12.06 -9.59
CA THR A 115 -12.13 11.58 -10.96
C THR A 115 -12.80 10.20 -11.11
N ASN A 116 -12.43 9.44 -12.14
CA ASN A 116 -12.87 8.06 -12.38
C ASN A 116 -11.75 7.08 -12.03
N GLY A 117 -12.10 5.80 -11.83
CA GLY A 117 -11.12 4.78 -11.45
C GLY A 117 -10.60 4.93 -10.03
N VAL A 118 -9.52 4.20 -9.72
CA VAL A 118 -8.86 4.24 -8.41
C VAL A 118 -7.78 5.32 -8.39
N ALA A 119 -6.72 5.12 -9.16
CA ALA A 119 -5.61 6.03 -9.32
C ALA A 119 -4.97 5.84 -10.70
N ALA A 120 -4.14 6.78 -11.11
CA ALA A 120 -3.35 6.67 -12.33
C ALA A 120 -2.03 7.44 -12.22
N THR A 121 -0.96 6.81 -12.70
CA THR A 121 0.36 7.44 -12.84
C THR A 121 0.59 7.93 -14.26
N SER A 122 1.20 9.09 -14.38
CA SER A 122 1.55 9.73 -15.66
C SER A 122 2.81 10.58 -15.54
N GLY A 123 3.25 11.16 -16.66
CA GLY A 123 4.41 12.04 -16.73
C GLY A 123 5.55 11.46 -17.56
N ASP A 124 6.71 12.09 -17.47
CA ASP A 124 7.92 11.72 -18.20
C ASP A 124 8.95 11.10 -17.24
N GLU A 125 10.18 10.90 -17.71
CA GLU A 125 11.28 10.32 -16.94
C GLU A 125 11.83 11.21 -15.81
N ILE A 126 11.48 12.50 -15.80
CA ILE A 126 11.95 13.50 -14.84
C ILE A 126 10.82 13.87 -13.86
N ARG A 127 9.59 14.04 -14.36
CA ARG A 127 8.43 14.53 -13.61
C ARG A 127 7.30 13.51 -13.67
N LYS A 128 6.94 12.98 -12.51
CA LYS A 128 5.84 12.02 -12.34
C LYS A 128 4.67 12.67 -11.64
N THR A 129 3.46 12.31 -12.07
CA THR A 129 2.20 12.71 -11.45
C THR A 129 1.35 11.49 -11.16
N ILE A 130 0.94 11.33 -9.91
CA ILE A 130 -0.05 10.36 -9.47
C ILE A 130 -1.35 11.12 -9.24
N VAL A 131 -2.43 10.71 -9.87
CA VAL A 131 -3.78 11.18 -9.57
C VAL A 131 -4.49 10.09 -8.77
N PHE A 132 -4.96 10.41 -7.56
CA PHE A 132 -5.70 9.48 -6.70
C PHE A 132 -7.13 9.98 -6.49
N ASN A 133 -8.10 9.14 -6.86
CA ASN A 133 -9.51 9.51 -6.87
C ASN A 133 -10.10 9.66 -5.47
N ALA A 134 -10.47 10.89 -5.10
CA ALA A 134 -11.12 11.20 -3.84
C ALA A 134 -12.47 10.49 -3.67
N LYS A 135 -13.23 10.26 -4.76
CA LYS A 135 -14.50 9.50 -4.69
C LYS A 135 -14.26 8.06 -4.25
N TYR A 136 -13.21 7.43 -4.79
CA TYR A 136 -12.81 6.09 -4.39
C TYR A 136 -12.38 6.05 -2.93
N ILE A 137 -11.52 6.98 -2.48
CA ILE A 137 -11.04 7.07 -1.09
C ILE A 137 -12.23 7.11 -0.11
N ALA A 138 -13.26 7.92 -0.42
CA ALA A 138 -14.45 8.06 0.42
C ALA A 138 -15.26 6.76 0.57
N GLN A 139 -15.14 5.82 -0.37
CA GLN A 139 -15.95 4.59 -0.43
C GLN A 139 -15.28 3.36 0.21
N VAL A 140 -13.96 3.39 0.46
CA VAL A 140 -13.21 2.22 0.98
C VAL A 140 -13.70 1.76 2.36
N GLY A 141 -14.16 2.70 3.20
CA GLY A 141 -14.63 2.41 4.55
C GLY A 141 -13.49 2.12 5.54
N ARG A 142 -13.63 1.07 6.38
CA ARG A 142 -12.76 0.85 7.55
C ARG A 142 -11.28 0.63 7.22
N ARG A 143 -10.96 0.19 6.00
CA ARG A 143 -9.59 -0.08 5.55
C ARG A 143 -8.99 1.07 4.74
N ALA A 144 -9.63 2.24 4.73
CA ALA A 144 -9.20 3.39 3.93
C ALA A 144 -7.73 3.74 4.16
N LYS A 145 -7.21 3.64 5.39
CA LYS A 145 -5.79 3.92 5.67
C LYS A 145 -4.85 2.97 4.92
N ASP A 146 -5.07 1.66 5.04
CA ASP A 146 -4.22 0.65 4.40
C ASP A 146 -4.37 0.69 2.87
N GLU A 147 -5.58 0.99 2.38
CA GLU A 147 -5.84 1.18 0.95
C GLU A 147 -5.12 2.41 0.40
N ILE A 148 -5.14 3.54 1.12
CA ILE A 148 -4.40 4.75 0.73
C ILE A 148 -2.90 4.46 0.66
N LEU A 149 -2.35 3.82 1.69
CA LEU A 149 -0.93 3.45 1.74
C LEU A 149 -0.56 2.48 0.60
N GLY A 150 -1.40 1.47 0.37
CA GLY A 150 -1.19 0.45 -0.65
C GLY A 150 -1.29 0.98 -2.07
N VAL A 151 -2.31 1.79 -2.39
CA VAL A 151 -2.48 2.40 -3.72
C VAL A 151 -1.35 3.37 -4.01
N ILE A 152 -0.99 4.26 -3.08
CA ILE A 152 0.15 5.16 -3.31
C ILE A 152 1.44 4.36 -3.50
N ARG A 153 1.67 3.28 -2.73
CA ARG A 153 2.83 2.41 -2.92
C ARG A 153 2.86 1.78 -4.31
N HIS A 154 1.73 1.30 -4.81
CA HIS A 154 1.57 0.75 -6.15
C HIS A 154 1.89 1.82 -7.22
N GLU A 155 1.27 2.99 -7.15
CA GLU A 155 1.49 4.07 -8.13
C GLU A 155 2.93 4.61 -8.11
N VAL A 156 3.58 4.62 -6.95
CA VAL A 156 5.01 4.99 -6.86
C VAL A 156 5.89 3.97 -7.57
N VAL A 157 5.52 2.69 -7.67
CA VAL A 157 6.28 1.73 -8.51
C VAL A 157 6.24 2.16 -9.98
N HIS A 158 5.08 2.55 -10.50
CA HIS A 158 4.93 3.05 -11.87
C HIS A 158 5.74 4.33 -12.15
N CYS A 159 6.12 5.06 -11.10
CA CYS A 159 6.99 6.23 -11.24
C CYS A 159 8.45 5.86 -11.54
N PHE A 160 8.91 4.67 -11.13
CA PHE A 160 10.33 4.28 -11.20
C PHE A 160 10.59 3.07 -12.10
N GLN A 161 9.62 2.15 -12.19
CA GLN A 161 9.74 0.95 -13.00
C GLN A 161 9.89 1.30 -14.49
N HIS A 162 10.80 0.59 -15.16
CA HIS A 162 10.94 0.68 -16.61
C HIS A 162 9.94 -0.25 -17.30
N ASP A 163 9.22 0.25 -18.30
CA ASP A 163 8.18 -0.49 -19.04
C ASP A 163 8.68 -1.13 -20.35
N ALA A 164 10.00 -1.26 -20.48
CA ALA A 164 10.68 -1.71 -21.70
C ALA A 164 10.31 -0.86 -22.93
N GLN A 165 10.25 0.47 -22.78
CA GLN A 165 9.83 1.39 -23.84
C GLN A 165 8.41 1.08 -24.35
N GLY A 166 7.53 0.72 -23.43
CA GLY A 166 6.14 0.32 -23.70
C GLY A 166 5.97 -1.08 -24.31
N THR A 167 7.01 -1.91 -24.33
CA THR A 167 6.94 -3.29 -24.86
C THR A 167 6.70 -4.35 -23.79
N ALA A 168 6.83 -4.00 -22.51
CA ALA A 168 6.55 -4.92 -21.42
C ALA A 168 5.05 -5.26 -21.38
N PRO A 169 4.67 -6.54 -21.16
CA PRO A 169 3.27 -6.91 -20.98
C PRO A 169 2.66 -6.16 -19.80
N GLY A 170 1.44 -5.61 -19.96
CA GLY A 170 0.77 -4.86 -18.89
C GLY A 170 0.66 -5.63 -17.58
N GLY A 171 0.36 -6.93 -17.64
CA GLY A 171 0.29 -7.78 -16.44
C GLY A 171 1.63 -7.92 -15.69
N LEU A 172 2.78 -7.79 -16.37
CA LEU A 172 4.09 -7.74 -15.70
C LEU A 172 4.28 -6.40 -14.97
N ILE A 173 3.88 -5.29 -15.60
CA ILE A 173 3.97 -3.95 -15.02
C ILE A 173 3.10 -3.87 -13.76
N GLU A 174 1.83 -4.23 -13.87
CA GLU A 174 0.91 -4.26 -12.73
C GLU A 174 1.36 -5.26 -11.66
N GLY A 175 1.85 -6.44 -12.09
CA GLY A 175 2.30 -7.49 -11.18
C GLY A 175 3.49 -7.09 -10.30
N VAL A 176 4.44 -6.30 -10.81
CA VAL A 176 5.56 -5.76 -10.00
C VAL A 176 5.05 -4.74 -8.99
N ALA A 177 4.13 -3.86 -9.40
CA ALA A 177 3.52 -2.88 -8.50
C ALA A 177 2.75 -3.57 -7.35
N ASP A 178 1.98 -4.60 -7.69
CA ASP A 178 1.25 -5.42 -6.71
C ASP A 178 2.17 -6.23 -5.80
N PHE A 179 3.27 -6.78 -6.33
CA PHE A 179 4.29 -7.45 -5.53
C PHE A 179 4.87 -6.52 -4.47
N VAL A 180 5.26 -5.29 -4.84
CA VAL A 180 5.83 -4.32 -3.89
C VAL A 180 4.78 -3.88 -2.86
N ARG A 181 3.52 -3.68 -3.27
CA ARG A 181 2.40 -3.42 -2.36
C ARG A 181 2.17 -4.57 -1.37
N LEU A 182 2.24 -5.82 -1.84
CA LEU A 182 2.14 -7.03 -1.01
C LEU A 182 3.26 -7.08 0.02
N ARG A 183 4.51 -6.87 -0.42
CA ARG A 183 5.71 -6.89 0.42
C ARG A 183 5.69 -5.81 1.50
N ALA A 184 5.05 -4.68 1.22
CA ALA A 184 4.82 -3.61 2.20
C ALA A 184 3.68 -3.91 3.21
N GLY A 185 2.98 -5.04 3.07
CA GLY A 185 1.90 -5.45 3.99
C GLY A 185 0.53 -4.86 3.67
N PHE A 186 0.34 -4.26 2.49
CA PHE A 186 -0.91 -3.57 2.10
C PHE A 186 -1.76 -4.38 1.11
N ALA A 187 -1.77 -5.71 1.24
CA ALA A 187 -2.53 -6.60 0.39
C ALA A 187 -4.05 -6.32 0.49
N PRO A 188 -4.76 -6.10 -0.63
CA PRO A 188 -6.21 -5.99 -0.62
C PRO A 188 -6.88 -7.35 -0.35
N PRO A 189 -8.14 -7.37 0.14
CA PRO A 189 -8.79 -8.58 0.67
C PRO A 189 -9.14 -9.60 -0.39
N HIS A 190 -9.23 -9.15 -1.65
CA HIS A 190 -9.55 -10.03 -2.77
C HIS A 190 -8.32 -10.84 -3.21
N TRP A 191 -7.10 -10.51 -2.76
CA TRP A 191 -5.93 -11.36 -2.95
C TRP A 191 -6.00 -12.54 -2.00
N LYS A 192 -6.36 -13.71 -2.55
CA LYS A 192 -6.42 -14.96 -1.81
C LYS A 192 -5.13 -15.73 -2.05
N ARG A 193 -4.54 -16.25 -0.98
CA ARG A 193 -3.52 -17.27 -1.10
C ARG A 193 -4.22 -18.59 -1.44
N GLU A 194 -4.10 -19.05 -2.66
CA GLU A 194 -4.47 -20.43 -2.97
C GLU A 194 -3.55 -21.36 -2.18
N MET A 195 -4.14 -22.18 -1.30
CA MET A 195 -3.40 -23.26 -0.68
C MET A 195 -3.30 -24.35 -1.73
N ALA A 196 -2.14 -24.51 -2.35
CA ALA A 196 -1.84 -25.72 -3.09
C ALA A 196 -1.90 -26.87 -2.09
N VAL A 197 -3.02 -27.59 -2.06
CA VAL A 197 -3.09 -28.89 -1.39
C VAL A 197 -2.17 -29.76 -2.22
N VAL A 198 -0.96 -30.02 -1.71
CA VAL A 198 -0.18 -31.16 -2.15
C VAL A 198 -1.03 -32.37 -1.76
N VAL A 199 -1.89 -32.79 -2.68
CA VAL A 199 -2.58 -34.06 -2.57
C VAL A 199 -1.44 -35.07 -2.63
N GLY A 200 -1.06 -35.58 -1.46
CA GLY A 200 -0.08 -36.64 -1.36
C GLY A 200 -0.51 -37.73 -2.32
N LEU A 201 0.29 -37.96 -3.36
CA LEU A 201 0.18 -39.19 -4.12
C LEU A 201 0.36 -40.31 -3.11
N TRP A 202 -0.72 -41.03 -2.88
CA TRP A 202 -0.72 -42.27 -2.15
C TRP A 202 0.18 -43.27 -2.90
N VAL A 203 1.11 -43.84 -2.12
CA VAL A 203 1.84 -45.12 -2.23
C VAL A 203 2.15 -45.64 -3.64
#